data_AF-A0A927UFS7-F1
#
_entry.id   AF-A0A927UFS7-F1
#
_cell.length_a   1.000
_cell.length_b   1.000
_cell.length_c   1.000
_cell.angle_alpha   90.00
_cell.angle_beta   90.00
_cell.angle_gamma   90.00
#
_symmetry.space_group_name_H-M   'P 1'
#
loop_
_entity.id
_entity.type
_entity.pdbx_description
1 polymer ?
#
loop_
_entity_poly.entity_id
_entity_poly.type
_entity_poly.pdbx_seq_one_letter_code
_entity_poly.pdbx_strand_id
1 'polypeptide(L)'
;MKKIDINKVYIRNCIRIIIVTFLFVYGAFMLSIRAYATNQTKKEYTVKYFLQTAIKPIGSTMYVWGGGWNKADTAAGKEAKTIGVSPSWKKFADKQKAGYDYRKFRYKIHDGLDCSGYVGWCVYNVRNTENNKKGYVYSASKQAKKLSKLGFGKYTDRKKVKDYKPGDIMSSTCGCCGHVYIVIGQCEDGSVVLVHASPPGVQISGTVTPSGKKNSQAYKLAKKYMKKYYKKWTEKYPTLCKGTPYLTHYSQMRWNVNGENAVLTDPDGYMDMSAEEVLEDLFE
;
A
#
# COMPACT_ATOMS: atom_id res chain seq x y z
N MET A 1 71.36 38.83 11.94
CA MET A 1 70.04 38.39 12.45
C MET A 1 68.97 38.62 11.39
N LYS A 2 68.34 37.57 10.85
CA LYS A 2 67.18 37.73 9.96
C LYS A 2 65.99 38.18 10.81
N LYS A 3 65.50 39.41 10.63
CA LYS A 3 64.27 39.89 11.26
C LYS A 3 63.12 39.03 10.76
N ILE A 4 62.48 38.28 11.66
CA ILE A 4 61.25 37.57 11.36
C ILE A 4 60.15 38.64 11.26
N ASP A 5 59.56 38.76 10.08
CA ASP A 5 58.43 39.65 9.86
C ASP A 5 57.17 39.02 10.47
N ILE A 6 56.87 39.44 11.70
CA ILE A 6 55.75 38.95 12.51
C ILE A 6 54.41 39.17 11.76
N ASN A 7 54.28 40.25 10.98
CA ASN A 7 53.08 40.51 10.19
C ASN A 7 52.91 39.47 9.08
N LYS A 8 54.01 39.07 8.43
CA LYS A 8 53.99 38.03 7.38
C LYS A 8 53.64 36.64 7.94
N VAL A 9 54.10 36.32 9.15
CA VAL A 9 53.74 35.08 9.86
C VAL A 9 52.27 35.10 10.29
N TYR A 10 51.79 36.23 10.83
CA TYR A 10 50.40 36.41 11.24
C TYR A 10 49.43 36.28 10.06
N ILE A 11 49.70 36.99 8.96
CA ILE A 11 48.90 36.91 7.73
C ILE A 11 48.86 35.48 7.19
N ARG A 12 50.00 34.77 7.18
CA ARG A 12 50.05 33.36 6.72
C ARG A 12 49.21 32.43 7.59
N ASN A 13 49.19 32.64 8.91
CA ASN A 13 48.38 31.86 9.83
C ASN A 13 46.89 32.17 9.70
N CYS A 14 46.52 33.45 9.54
CA CYS A 14 45.13 33.85 9.29
C CYS A 14 44.60 33.26 7.98
N ILE A 15 45.38 33.32 6.89
CA ILE A 15 45.01 32.71 5.60
C ILE A 15 44.82 31.20 5.75
N ARG A 16 45.70 30.51 6.48
CA ARG A 16 45.56 29.06 6.76
C ARG A 16 44.28 28.74 7.52
N ILE A 17 43.95 29.50 8.55
CA ILE A 17 42.73 29.30 9.34
C ILE A 17 41.47 29.51 8.48
N ILE A 18 41.46 30.56 7.65
CA ILE A 18 40.34 30.85 6.73
C ILE A 18 40.17 29.70 5.73
N ILE A 19 41.26 29.22 5.12
CA ILE A 19 41.21 28.11 4.16
C ILE A 19 40.70 26.84 4.82
N VAL A 20 41.20 26.49 6.01
CA VAL A 20 40.77 25.27 6.74
C VAL A 20 39.29 25.36 7.11
N THR A 21 38.83 26.51 7.60
CA THR A 21 37.44 26.73 7.98
C THR A 21 36.53 26.68 6.75
N PHE A 22 36.93 27.32 5.64
CA PHE A 22 36.19 27.28 4.40
C PHE A 22 36.07 25.87 3.84
N LEU A 23 37.16 25.09 3.83
CA LEU A 23 37.16 23.69 3.38
C LEU A 23 36.24 22.82 4.26
N PHE A 24 36.21 23.05 5.57
CA PHE A 24 35.34 22.32 6.49
C PHE A 24 33.86 22.64 6.25
N VAL A 25 33.51 23.93 6.17
CA VAL A 25 32.13 24.37 5.90
C VAL A 25 31.66 23.92 4.52
N TYR A 26 32.50 24.07 3.50
CA TYR A 26 32.21 23.60 2.15
C TYR A 26 32.04 22.08 2.11
N GLY A 27 32.90 21.33 2.82
CA GLY A 27 32.76 19.87 2.96
C GLY A 27 31.43 19.46 3.58
N ALA A 28 31.03 20.07 4.69
CA ALA A 28 29.75 19.82 5.35
C ALA A 28 28.56 20.17 4.45
N PHE A 29 28.63 21.30 3.74
CA PHE A 29 27.60 21.73 2.80
C PHE A 29 27.47 20.75 1.61
N MET A 30 28.58 20.31 1.03
CA MET A 30 28.56 19.31 -0.05
C MET A 30 28.05 17.95 0.42
N LEU A 31 28.30 17.56 1.67
CA LEU A 31 27.70 16.38 2.31
C LEU A 31 26.18 16.54 2.45
N SER A 32 25.68 17.70 2.88
CA SER A 32 24.24 17.97 2.94
C SER A 32 23.57 17.98 1.56
N ILE A 33 24.22 18.54 0.54
CA ILE A 33 23.73 18.50 -0.85
C ILE A 33 23.70 17.06 -1.35
N ARG A 34 24.75 16.27 -1.09
CA ARG A 34 24.78 14.86 -1.48
C ARG A 34 23.67 14.08 -0.79
N ALA A 35 23.48 14.27 0.52
CA ALA A 35 22.41 13.64 1.29
C ALA A 35 21.02 14.01 0.75
N TYR A 36 20.79 15.30 0.46
CA TYR A 36 19.57 15.81 -0.14
C TYR A 36 19.32 15.23 -1.54
N ALA A 37 20.35 15.18 -2.39
CA ALA A 37 20.28 14.62 -3.74
C ALA A 37 20.08 13.09 -3.73
N THR A 38 20.66 12.37 -2.77
CA THR A 38 20.39 10.93 -2.58
C THR A 38 18.97 10.65 -2.11
N ASN A 39 18.36 11.55 -1.31
CA ASN A 39 16.95 11.43 -0.92
C ASN A 39 15.99 11.72 -2.08
N GLN A 40 16.30 12.70 -2.94
CA GLN A 40 15.45 13.07 -4.07
C GLN A 40 15.39 12.01 -5.19
N THR A 41 16.37 11.08 -5.25
CA THR A 41 16.50 10.11 -6.36
C THR A 41 16.05 8.69 -6.01
N LYS A 42 15.78 8.39 -4.73
CA LYS A 42 15.22 7.10 -4.32
C LYS A 42 13.70 7.22 -4.37
N LYS A 43 13.07 6.63 -5.38
CA LYS A 43 11.60 6.49 -5.43
C LYS A 43 11.18 5.78 -4.13
N GLU A 44 10.63 6.53 -3.18
CA GLU A 44 10.45 6.02 -1.84
C GLU A 44 9.32 5.00 -1.85
N TYR A 45 9.68 3.75 -1.59
CA TYR A 45 8.72 2.68 -1.36
C TYR A 45 8.08 2.90 0.01
N THR A 46 7.21 3.90 0.15
CA THR A 46 6.61 4.22 1.45
C THR A 46 5.32 3.45 1.71
N VAL A 47 4.88 3.38 2.96
CA VAL A 47 3.53 2.92 3.32
C VAL A 47 2.47 3.78 2.63
N LYS A 48 2.65 5.11 2.61
CA LYS A 48 1.80 6.06 1.86
C LYS A 48 1.70 5.70 0.38
N TYR A 49 2.84 5.49 -0.29
CA TYR A 49 2.86 5.14 -1.71
C TYR A 49 2.14 3.80 -2.00
N PHE A 50 2.24 2.83 -1.09
CA PHE A 50 1.50 1.57 -1.19
C PHE A 50 -0.01 1.77 -1.13
N LEU A 51 -0.50 2.57 -0.17
CA LEU A 51 -1.94 2.83 -0.05
C LEU A 51 -2.46 3.73 -1.19
N GLN A 52 -1.71 4.75 -1.60
CA GLN A 52 -2.02 5.53 -2.80
C GLN A 52 -2.12 4.64 -4.04
N THR A 53 -1.27 3.62 -4.16
CA THR A 53 -1.34 2.64 -5.24
C THR A 53 -2.58 1.75 -5.10
N ALA A 54 -2.89 1.31 -3.88
CA ALA A 54 -4.01 0.42 -3.60
C ALA A 54 -5.38 1.04 -3.94
N ILE A 55 -5.53 2.38 -3.85
CA ILE A 55 -6.79 3.07 -4.15
C ILE A 55 -7.03 3.37 -5.64
N LYS A 56 -5.98 3.36 -6.48
CA LYS A 56 -6.09 3.68 -7.92
C LYS A 56 -7.17 2.88 -8.68
N PRO A 57 -7.35 1.56 -8.49
CA PRO A 57 -8.35 0.78 -9.22
C PRO A 57 -9.79 0.91 -8.66
N ILE A 58 -10.00 1.63 -7.56
CA ILE A 58 -11.35 1.82 -6.99
C ILE A 58 -12.27 2.45 -8.02
N GLY A 59 -13.51 1.96 -8.09
CA GLY A 59 -14.53 2.55 -8.95
C GLY A 59 -14.35 2.26 -10.46
N SER A 60 -13.26 1.59 -10.84
CA SER A 60 -12.88 1.37 -12.23
C SER A 60 -12.43 -0.05 -12.54
N THR A 61 -12.40 -0.95 -11.55
CA THR A 61 -12.00 -2.35 -11.74
C THR A 61 -13.02 -3.30 -11.12
N MET A 62 -13.56 -4.21 -11.93
CA MET A 62 -14.52 -5.22 -11.49
C MET A 62 -13.84 -6.40 -10.83
N TYR A 63 -14.57 -7.08 -9.95
CA TYR A 63 -14.13 -8.34 -9.38
C TYR A 63 -14.35 -9.44 -10.42
N VAL A 64 -13.27 -10.12 -10.80
CA VAL A 64 -13.35 -11.28 -11.69
C VAL A 64 -12.63 -12.43 -11.01
N TRP A 65 -13.30 -13.56 -10.78
CA TRP A 65 -12.66 -14.75 -10.21
C TRP A 65 -11.51 -15.21 -11.11
N GLY A 66 -10.28 -15.31 -10.59
CA GLY A 66 -9.07 -15.57 -11.37
C GLY A 66 -8.48 -14.33 -12.06
N GLY A 67 -9.08 -13.16 -11.90
CA GLY A 67 -8.55 -11.90 -12.42
C GLY A 67 -7.16 -11.58 -11.85
N GLY A 68 -6.22 -11.21 -12.71
CA GLY A 68 -4.82 -10.96 -12.32
C GLY A 68 -3.96 -12.23 -12.22
N TRP A 69 -4.52 -13.43 -12.41
CA TRP A 69 -3.76 -14.67 -12.55
C TRP A 69 -3.36 -14.94 -14.00
N ASN A 70 -2.56 -15.99 -14.20
CA ASN A 70 -2.32 -16.59 -15.51
C ASN A 70 -2.67 -18.08 -15.46
N LYS A 71 -2.85 -18.70 -16.63
CA LYS A 71 -3.19 -20.13 -16.74
C LYS A 71 -2.05 -21.06 -16.26
N ALA A 72 -0.80 -20.60 -16.31
CA ALA A 72 0.38 -21.37 -15.95
C ALA A 72 0.68 -21.36 -14.44
N ASP A 73 -0.10 -20.63 -13.64
CA ASP A 73 0.12 -20.41 -12.21
C ASP A 73 1.53 -19.90 -11.85
N THR A 74 2.09 -19.01 -12.69
CA THR A 74 3.44 -18.44 -12.48
C THR A 74 3.43 -17.11 -11.72
N ALA A 75 2.55 -17.02 -10.73
CA ALA A 75 2.47 -15.94 -9.75
C ALA A 75 2.10 -14.53 -10.28
N ALA A 76 1.55 -14.38 -11.50
CA ALA A 76 0.73 -13.22 -11.94
C ALA A 76 0.46 -13.23 -13.45
N GLY A 77 -0.74 -12.77 -13.84
CA GLY A 77 -1.10 -12.39 -15.20
C GLY A 77 -0.32 -11.19 -15.74
N LYS A 78 -0.44 -10.95 -17.04
CA LYS A 78 0.21 -9.81 -17.74
C LYS A 78 -0.16 -8.49 -17.06
N GLU A 79 -1.44 -8.28 -16.80
CA GLU A 79 -1.97 -7.04 -16.23
C GLU A 79 -1.50 -6.85 -14.78
N ALA A 80 -1.42 -7.93 -13.99
CA ALA A 80 -0.90 -7.87 -12.63
C ALA A 80 0.64 -7.66 -12.56
N LYS A 81 1.36 -7.80 -13.69
CA LYS A 81 2.79 -7.49 -13.85
C LYS A 81 3.03 -6.24 -14.70
N THR A 82 2.05 -5.35 -14.77
CA THR A 82 2.15 -4.07 -15.48
C THR A 82 2.07 -2.92 -14.48
N ILE A 83 2.93 -1.93 -14.66
CA ILE A 83 2.91 -0.69 -13.89
C ILE A 83 1.70 0.13 -14.32
N GLY A 84 0.91 0.57 -13.34
CA GLY A 84 -0.35 1.27 -13.55
C GLY A 84 -1.57 0.35 -13.62
N VAL A 85 -2.75 0.96 -13.56
CA VAL A 85 -4.04 0.28 -13.68
C VAL A 85 -4.26 -0.09 -15.14
N SER A 86 -4.66 -1.34 -15.42
CA SER A 86 -4.88 -1.77 -16.80
C SER A 86 -6.08 -1.04 -17.43
N PRO A 87 -5.94 -0.48 -18.65
CA PRO A 87 -7.06 0.07 -19.40
C PRO A 87 -8.16 -0.96 -19.69
N SER A 88 -7.82 -2.25 -19.78
CA SER A 88 -8.80 -3.34 -19.99
C SER A 88 -9.80 -3.43 -18.85
N TRP A 89 -9.33 -3.27 -17.60
CA TRP A 89 -10.18 -3.32 -16.40
C TRP A 89 -11.20 -2.20 -16.41
N LYS A 90 -10.76 -0.98 -16.72
CA LYS A 90 -11.66 0.17 -16.86
C LYS A 90 -12.67 -0.04 -17.99
N LYS A 91 -12.21 -0.45 -19.17
CA LYS A 91 -13.09 -0.74 -20.32
C LYS A 91 -14.14 -1.80 -19.99
N PHE A 92 -13.78 -2.81 -19.20
CA PHE A 92 -14.71 -3.82 -18.75
C PHE A 92 -15.69 -3.29 -17.70
N ALA A 93 -15.21 -2.53 -16.70
CA ALA A 93 -16.02 -1.93 -15.65
C ALA A 93 -17.07 -0.95 -16.18
N ASP A 94 -16.70 -0.11 -17.16
CA ASP A 94 -17.58 0.87 -17.78
C ASP A 94 -18.80 0.22 -18.47
N LYS A 95 -18.68 -1.04 -18.91
CA LYS A 95 -19.76 -1.82 -19.53
C LYS A 95 -20.72 -2.46 -18.52
N GLN A 96 -20.33 -2.56 -17.25
CA GLN A 96 -21.13 -3.27 -16.24
C GLN A 96 -22.25 -2.39 -15.68
N LYS A 97 -23.38 -3.03 -15.37
CA LYS A 97 -24.58 -2.41 -14.80
C LYS A 97 -24.76 -2.85 -13.34
N ALA A 98 -25.72 -2.25 -12.62
CA ALA A 98 -25.97 -2.53 -11.20
C ALA A 98 -26.22 -4.03 -10.90
N GLY A 99 -26.79 -4.78 -11.84
CA GLY A 99 -27.00 -6.23 -11.74
C GLY A 99 -25.78 -7.09 -12.07
N TYR A 100 -24.55 -6.58 -11.90
CA TYR A 100 -23.33 -7.32 -12.18
C TYR A 100 -23.26 -8.63 -11.37
N ASP A 101 -23.16 -9.76 -12.07
CA ASP A 101 -22.94 -11.08 -11.47
C ASP A 101 -21.60 -11.65 -11.94
N TYR A 102 -20.63 -11.65 -11.03
CA TYR A 102 -19.27 -12.13 -11.30
C TYR A 102 -19.24 -13.59 -11.79
N ARG A 103 -20.26 -14.41 -11.46
CA ARG A 103 -20.31 -15.83 -11.86
C ARG A 103 -20.35 -16.01 -13.37
N LYS A 104 -20.94 -15.04 -14.09
CA LYS A 104 -21.02 -15.01 -15.57
C LYS A 104 -19.69 -14.64 -16.23
N PHE A 105 -18.73 -14.13 -15.45
CA PHE A 105 -17.46 -13.59 -15.96
C PHE A 105 -16.24 -14.26 -15.31
N ARG A 106 -16.40 -15.38 -14.60
CA ARG A 106 -15.29 -16.12 -14.00
C ARG A 106 -14.24 -16.46 -15.06
N TYR A 107 -12.97 -16.36 -14.68
CA TYR A 107 -11.81 -16.65 -15.52
C TYR A 107 -11.66 -15.77 -16.76
N LYS A 108 -12.37 -14.64 -16.86
CA LYS A 108 -11.96 -13.53 -17.73
C LYS A 108 -10.75 -12.81 -17.11
N ILE A 109 -9.64 -13.54 -16.99
CA ILE A 109 -8.49 -13.21 -16.15
C ILE A 109 -7.81 -11.86 -16.48
N HIS A 110 -8.11 -11.30 -17.67
CA HIS A 110 -7.59 -10.03 -18.19
C HIS A 110 -8.53 -8.82 -17.97
N ASP A 111 -9.79 -9.06 -17.58
CA ASP A 111 -10.86 -8.05 -17.57
C ASP A 111 -11.12 -7.46 -16.17
N GLY A 112 -10.49 -8.01 -15.14
CA GLY A 112 -10.61 -7.52 -13.77
C GLY A 112 -9.64 -8.21 -12.84
N LEU A 113 -9.92 -8.12 -11.53
CA LEU A 113 -9.06 -8.66 -10.48
C LEU A 113 -9.88 -9.50 -9.51
N ASP A 114 -9.36 -10.65 -9.08
CA ASP A 114 -9.83 -11.22 -7.81
C ASP A 114 -9.08 -10.60 -6.62
N CYS A 115 -9.45 -11.01 -5.40
CA CYS A 115 -8.84 -10.48 -4.18
C CYS A 115 -7.31 -10.63 -4.16
N SER A 116 -6.78 -11.80 -4.53
CA SER A 116 -5.36 -12.10 -4.58
C SER A 116 -4.64 -11.42 -5.74
N GLY A 117 -5.24 -11.39 -6.92
CA GLY A 117 -4.74 -10.68 -8.08
C GLY A 117 -4.59 -9.19 -7.80
N TYR A 118 -5.57 -8.60 -7.10
CA TYR A 118 -5.53 -7.21 -6.66
C TYR A 118 -4.39 -6.93 -5.70
N VAL A 119 -4.26 -7.71 -4.63
CA VAL A 119 -3.15 -7.52 -3.67
C VAL A 119 -1.80 -7.75 -4.35
N GLY A 120 -1.69 -8.77 -5.21
CA GLY A 120 -0.48 -9.03 -5.99
C GLY A 120 -0.11 -7.88 -6.94
N TRP A 121 -1.09 -7.26 -7.60
CA TRP A 121 -0.88 -6.07 -8.42
C TRP A 121 -0.43 -4.86 -7.59
N CYS A 122 -1.02 -4.65 -6.39
CA CYS A 122 -0.59 -3.58 -5.49
C CYS A 122 0.88 -3.76 -5.07
N VAL A 123 1.24 -4.97 -4.65
CA VAL A 123 2.64 -5.31 -4.30
C VAL A 123 3.56 -5.15 -5.50
N TYR A 124 3.13 -5.57 -6.70
CA TYR A 124 3.92 -5.41 -7.92
C TYR A 124 4.24 -3.94 -8.23
N ASN A 125 3.24 -3.07 -8.12
CA ASN A 125 3.35 -1.65 -8.45
C ASN A 125 4.14 -0.85 -7.43
N VAL A 126 4.29 -1.36 -6.21
CA VAL A 126 5.24 -0.82 -5.24
C VAL A 126 6.63 -1.41 -5.41
N ARG A 127 6.75 -2.71 -5.70
CA ARG A 127 8.06 -3.38 -5.69
C ARG A 127 8.82 -3.37 -7.01
N ASN A 128 8.18 -2.93 -8.09
CA ASN A 128 8.81 -2.82 -9.40
C ASN A 128 8.55 -1.45 -10.02
N THR A 129 9.46 -1.05 -10.90
CA THR A 129 9.36 0.17 -11.70
C THR A 129 9.13 -0.12 -13.18
N GLU A 130 9.22 -1.39 -13.58
CA GLU A 130 9.13 -1.86 -14.97
C GLU A 130 8.09 -2.97 -15.08
N ASN A 131 7.63 -3.22 -16.31
CA ASN A 131 6.71 -4.31 -16.62
C ASN A 131 7.42 -5.67 -16.66
N ASN A 132 6.63 -6.74 -16.54
CA ASN A 132 7.05 -8.13 -16.77
C ASN A 132 8.15 -8.67 -15.83
N LYS A 133 8.36 -8.06 -14.66
CA LYS A 133 9.21 -8.62 -13.60
C LYS A 133 8.47 -9.73 -12.84
N LYS A 134 9.08 -10.25 -11.77
CA LYS A 134 8.47 -11.29 -10.92
C LYS A 134 7.13 -10.81 -10.36
N GLY A 135 6.11 -11.66 -10.48
CA GLY A 135 4.77 -11.43 -9.95
C GLY A 135 4.64 -11.80 -8.47
N TYR A 136 3.56 -11.33 -7.85
CA TYR A 136 3.27 -11.52 -6.42
C TYR A 136 1.85 -12.04 -6.16
N VAL A 137 1.23 -12.72 -7.12
CA VAL A 137 -0.10 -13.31 -6.96
C VAL A 137 0.05 -14.75 -6.45
N TYR A 138 -0.55 -15.02 -5.29
CA TYR A 138 -0.66 -16.34 -4.68
C TYR A 138 -2.10 -16.55 -4.20
N SER A 139 -2.45 -17.77 -3.79
CA SER A 139 -3.79 -18.07 -3.30
C SER A 139 -4.13 -17.14 -2.13
N ALA A 140 -5.35 -16.59 -2.10
CA ALA A 140 -5.78 -15.61 -1.09
C ALA A 140 -5.43 -15.98 0.36
N SER A 141 -5.56 -17.27 0.71
CA SER A 141 -5.27 -17.78 2.06
C SER A 141 -3.79 -17.89 2.42
N LYS A 142 -2.91 -17.94 1.41
CA LYS A 142 -1.45 -18.05 1.59
C LYS A 142 -0.70 -16.76 1.28
N GLN A 143 -1.38 -15.76 0.70
CA GLN A 143 -0.78 -14.51 0.21
C GLN A 143 0.10 -13.83 1.28
N ALA A 144 -0.45 -13.52 2.46
CA ALA A 144 0.29 -12.91 3.57
C ALA A 144 1.52 -13.74 4.00
N LYS A 145 1.37 -15.07 4.09
CA LYS A 145 2.45 -15.99 4.48
C LYS A 145 3.54 -16.12 3.41
N LYS A 146 3.18 -16.01 2.13
CA LYS A 146 4.14 -16.04 1.01
C LYS A 146 4.93 -14.75 0.92
N LEU A 147 4.26 -13.60 1.07
CA LEU A 147 4.93 -12.29 1.04
C LEU A 147 5.92 -12.12 2.21
N SER A 148 5.54 -12.53 3.42
CA SER A 148 6.47 -12.54 4.57
C SER A 148 7.69 -13.45 4.34
N LYS A 149 7.51 -14.62 3.71
CA LYS A 149 8.64 -15.50 3.30
C LYS A 149 9.56 -14.88 2.25
N LEU A 150 9.13 -13.85 1.53
CA LEU A 150 10.00 -13.05 0.67
C LEU A 150 10.77 -11.97 1.44
N GLY A 151 10.65 -11.94 2.77
CA GLY A 151 11.29 -10.94 3.63
C GLY A 151 10.55 -9.61 3.70
N PHE A 152 9.31 -9.51 3.18
CA PHE A 152 8.64 -8.22 3.04
C PHE A 152 8.08 -7.67 4.37
N GLY A 153 7.91 -8.57 5.34
CA GLY A 153 7.22 -8.25 6.57
C GLY A 153 7.07 -9.43 7.50
N LYS A 154 6.57 -9.15 8.70
CA LYS A 154 6.28 -10.14 9.73
C LYS A 154 4.93 -10.80 9.48
N TYR A 155 4.89 -12.13 9.57
CA TYR A 155 3.65 -12.89 9.59
C TYR A 155 3.14 -13.09 11.01
N THR A 156 1.85 -12.82 11.22
CA THR A 156 1.14 -13.08 12.48
C THR A 156 -0.03 -14.01 12.19
N ASP A 157 -0.06 -15.17 12.86
CA ASP A 157 -1.19 -16.09 12.77
C ASP A 157 -2.48 -15.43 13.28
N ARG A 158 -3.64 -15.76 12.68
CA ARG A 158 -4.92 -15.13 13.01
C ARG A 158 -5.24 -15.08 14.50
N LYS A 159 -4.86 -16.11 15.28
CA LYS A 159 -5.14 -16.16 16.73
C LYS A 159 -4.30 -15.16 17.54
N LYS A 160 -3.25 -14.60 16.92
CA LYS A 160 -2.28 -13.69 17.54
C LYS A 160 -2.37 -12.27 17.00
N VAL A 161 -3.26 -12.00 16.04
CA VAL A 161 -3.50 -10.64 15.54
C VAL A 161 -4.18 -9.83 16.64
N LYS A 162 -3.65 -8.65 16.96
CA LYS A 162 -4.14 -7.78 18.05
C LYS A 162 -4.59 -6.40 17.57
N ASP A 163 -4.00 -5.93 16.47
CA ASP A 163 -4.20 -4.60 15.91
C ASP A 163 -4.18 -4.66 14.38
N TYR A 164 -4.63 -3.57 13.75
CA TYR A 164 -4.58 -3.40 12.30
C TYR A 164 -3.93 -2.07 11.98
N LYS A 165 -2.84 -2.10 11.23
CA LYS A 165 -2.06 -0.92 10.84
C LYS A 165 -2.20 -0.65 9.34
N PRO A 166 -2.06 0.61 8.90
CA PRO A 166 -2.15 0.97 7.50
C PRO A 166 -1.18 0.14 6.64
N GLY A 167 -1.70 -0.45 5.57
CA GLY A 167 -0.92 -1.31 4.66
C GLY A 167 -0.84 -2.79 5.06
N ASP A 168 -1.32 -3.21 6.23
CA ASP A 168 -1.36 -4.63 6.59
C ASP A 168 -2.12 -5.46 5.53
N ILE A 169 -1.55 -6.61 5.17
CA ILE A 169 -2.17 -7.57 4.24
C ILE A 169 -2.79 -8.70 5.04
N MET A 170 -4.10 -8.85 4.91
CA MET A 170 -4.90 -9.77 5.71
C MET A 170 -5.37 -10.92 4.85
N SER A 171 -4.84 -12.13 5.08
CA SER A 171 -5.20 -13.36 4.35
C SER A 171 -6.07 -14.25 5.23
N SER A 172 -7.26 -14.61 4.74
CA SER A 172 -8.11 -15.54 5.46
C SER A 172 -7.48 -16.93 5.51
N THR A 173 -7.41 -17.52 6.71
CA THR A 173 -6.90 -18.88 6.90
C THR A 173 -8.02 -19.88 7.22
N CYS A 174 -9.28 -19.46 7.08
CA CYS A 174 -10.44 -20.29 7.30
C CYS A 174 -10.81 -21.08 6.03
N GLY A 175 -11.15 -22.37 6.16
CA GLY A 175 -11.52 -23.22 5.02
C GLY A 175 -12.81 -22.80 4.30
N CYS A 176 -13.70 -22.07 4.98
CA CYS A 176 -14.99 -21.63 4.42
C CYS A 176 -14.97 -20.21 3.81
N CYS A 177 -13.84 -19.51 3.81
CA CYS A 177 -13.78 -18.10 3.43
C CYS A 177 -12.45 -17.73 2.77
N GLY A 178 -12.23 -18.07 1.50
CA GLY A 178 -11.05 -17.62 0.76
C GLY A 178 -11.15 -16.13 0.39
N HIS A 179 -10.38 -15.26 1.05
CA HIS A 179 -10.30 -13.83 0.73
C HIS A 179 -9.01 -13.20 1.25
N VAL A 180 -8.56 -12.11 0.62
CA VAL A 180 -7.43 -11.28 1.08
C VAL A 180 -7.74 -9.80 0.86
N TYR A 181 -7.31 -8.93 1.79
CA TYR A 181 -7.51 -7.48 1.69
C TYR A 181 -6.33 -6.69 2.27
N ILE A 182 -6.31 -5.38 2.01
CA ILE A 182 -5.34 -4.43 2.55
C ILE A 182 -6.06 -3.52 3.56
N VAL A 183 -5.45 -3.31 4.73
CA VAL A 183 -5.94 -2.40 5.77
C VAL A 183 -5.62 -0.96 5.37
N ILE A 184 -6.61 -0.07 5.45
CA ILE A 184 -6.39 1.38 5.41
C ILE A 184 -6.10 1.90 6.82
N GLY A 185 -6.88 1.46 7.82
CA GLY A 185 -6.61 1.78 9.22
C GLY A 185 -7.67 1.21 10.15
N GLN A 186 -7.39 1.25 11.45
CA GLN A 186 -8.31 0.88 12.52
C GLN A 186 -8.97 2.13 13.13
N CYS A 187 -10.24 2.01 13.50
CA CYS A 187 -11.01 3.02 14.20
C CYS A 187 -11.01 2.74 15.72
N GLU A 188 -11.35 3.75 16.53
CA GLU A 188 -11.37 3.63 18.00
C GLU A 188 -12.38 2.58 18.50
N ASP A 189 -13.49 2.41 17.80
CA ASP A 189 -14.50 1.39 18.11
C ASP A 189 -14.08 -0.05 17.72
N GLY A 190 -12.81 -0.22 17.31
CA GLY A 190 -12.20 -1.47 16.90
C GLY A 190 -12.57 -1.93 15.49
N SER A 191 -13.45 -1.20 14.79
CA SER A 191 -13.75 -1.48 13.38
C SER A 191 -12.61 -1.07 12.45
N VAL A 192 -12.54 -1.67 11.26
CA VAL A 192 -11.41 -1.51 10.34
C VAL A 192 -11.90 -1.03 8.98
N VAL A 193 -11.24 0.00 8.46
CA VAL A 193 -11.38 0.41 7.05
C VAL A 193 -10.40 -0.39 6.22
N LEU A 194 -10.87 -0.97 5.13
CA LEU A 194 -10.09 -1.80 4.22
C LEU A 194 -10.36 -1.48 2.77
N VAL A 195 -9.38 -1.77 1.92
CA VAL A 195 -9.54 -1.78 0.46
C VAL A 195 -9.33 -3.20 -0.07
N HIS A 196 -10.24 -3.63 -0.95
CA HIS A 196 -10.21 -4.99 -1.48
C HIS A 196 -10.94 -5.12 -2.81
N ALA A 197 -10.60 -6.18 -3.54
CA ALA A 197 -11.40 -6.68 -4.65
C ALA A 197 -12.33 -7.80 -4.14
N SER A 198 -13.63 -7.54 -4.13
CA SER A 198 -14.68 -8.54 -3.89
C SER A 198 -15.89 -8.18 -4.74
N PRO A 199 -16.84 -9.09 -5.04
CA PRO A 199 -18.04 -8.71 -5.78
C PRO A 199 -18.69 -7.44 -5.18
N PRO A 200 -18.90 -6.37 -5.97
CA PRO A 200 -18.79 -6.32 -7.43
C PRO A 200 -17.43 -5.88 -8.00
N GLY A 201 -16.55 -5.26 -7.21
CA GLY A 201 -15.21 -4.86 -7.65
C GLY A 201 -14.33 -4.26 -6.58
N VAL A 202 -13.33 -3.48 -7.00
CA VAL A 202 -12.39 -2.85 -6.08
C VAL A 202 -13.04 -1.63 -5.43
N GLN A 203 -13.05 -1.62 -4.10
CA GLN A 203 -13.65 -0.55 -3.31
C GLN A 203 -13.09 -0.47 -1.90
N ILE A 204 -13.29 0.67 -1.26
CA ILE A 204 -13.14 0.81 0.19
C ILE A 204 -14.38 0.22 0.86
N SER A 205 -14.19 -0.43 2.00
CA SER A 205 -15.25 -0.98 2.82
C SER A 205 -14.90 -0.83 4.30
N GLY A 206 -15.92 -0.81 5.14
CA GLY A 206 -15.76 -0.75 6.59
C GLY A 206 -16.33 -2.00 7.24
N THR A 207 -15.62 -2.57 8.22
CA THR A 207 -16.18 -3.67 9.01
C THR A 207 -17.21 -3.15 10.01
N VAL A 208 -18.08 -4.03 10.49
CA VAL A 208 -18.77 -3.84 11.77
C VAL A 208 -17.75 -3.72 12.93
N THR A 209 -18.21 -3.31 14.12
CA THR A 209 -17.38 -3.39 15.34
C THR A 209 -17.07 -4.85 15.70
N PRO A 210 -16.09 -5.14 16.59
CA PRO A 210 -15.86 -6.50 17.07
C PRO A 210 -17.11 -7.18 17.66
N SER A 211 -18.01 -6.39 18.28
CA SER A 211 -19.31 -6.83 18.79
C SER A 211 -20.43 -6.96 17.74
N GLY A 212 -20.14 -6.67 16.46
CA GLY A 212 -21.08 -6.84 15.34
C GLY A 212 -21.98 -5.65 15.04
N LYS A 213 -21.74 -4.46 15.61
CA LYS A 213 -22.55 -3.27 15.33
C LYS A 213 -22.30 -2.77 13.90
N LYS A 214 -23.36 -2.68 13.10
CA LYS A 214 -23.30 -2.29 11.67
C LYS A 214 -22.97 -0.82 11.43
N ASN A 215 -23.39 0.08 12.32
CA ASN A 215 -23.16 1.52 12.20
C ASN A 215 -21.81 1.94 12.84
N SER A 216 -20.75 1.19 12.54
CA SER A 216 -19.39 1.43 13.03
C SER A 216 -18.77 2.70 12.43
N GLN A 217 -17.72 3.21 13.07
CA GLN A 217 -16.92 4.31 12.56
C GLN A 217 -16.33 3.96 11.17
N ALA A 218 -15.76 2.77 10.99
CA ALA A 218 -15.21 2.35 9.71
C ALA A 218 -16.25 2.31 8.58
N TYR A 219 -17.48 1.84 8.87
CA TYR A 219 -18.55 1.86 7.86
C TYR A 219 -18.93 3.29 7.47
N LYS A 220 -19.01 4.21 8.44
CA LYS A 220 -19.30 5.62 8.18
C LYS A 220 -18.20 6.27 7.33
N LEU A 221 -16.93 6.03 7.65
CA LEU A 221 -15.78 6.51 6.87
C LEU A 221 -15.81 5.94 5.44
N ALA A 222 -15.92 4.62 5.28
CA ALA A 222 -16.02 4.01 3.95
C ALA A 222 -17.17 4.61 3.12
N LYS A 223 -18.33 4.82 3.74
CA LYS A 223 -19.49 5.46 3.09
C LYS A 223 -19.23 6.92 2.72
N LYS A 224 -18.60 7.72 3.60
CA LYS A 224 -18.22 9.13 3.36
C LYS A 224 -17.35 9.24 2.12
N TYR A 225 -16.21 8.55 2.10
CA TYR A 225 -15.22 8.66 1.02
C TYR A 225 -15.71 8.02 -0.28
N MET A 226 -16.35 6.84 -0.24
CA MET A 226 -16.89 6.21 -1.45
C MET A 226 -18.00 7.06 -2.10
N LYS A 227 -18.84 7.75 -1.32
CA LYS A 227 -19.84 8.67 -1.87
C LYS A 227 -19.24 9.96 -2.41
N LYS A 228 -18.23 10.54 -1.74
CA LYS A 228 -17.58 11.80 -2.14
C LYS A 228 -16.78 11.62 -3.44
N TYR A 229 -15.91 10.62 -3.51
CA TYR A 229 -14.94 10.45 -4.60
C TYR A 229 -15.37 9.44 -5.67
N TYR A 230 -16.24 8.48 -5.33
CA TYR A 230 -16.67 7.40 -6.23
C TYR A 230 -18.20 7.30 -6.33
N LYS A 231 -18.89 8.44 -6.40
CA LYS A 231 -20.36 8.55 -6.40
C LYS A 231 -21.05 7.59 -7.38
N LYS A 232 -20.67 7.63 -8.67
CA LYS A 232 -21.26 6.77 -9.72
C LYS A 232 -21.10 5.27 -9.43
N TRP A 233 -19.95 4.88 -8.85
CA TRP A 233 -19.73 3.49 -8.44
C TRP A 233 -20.64 3.12 -7.28
N THR A 234 -20.68 3.96 -6.24
CA THR A 234 -21.45 3.72 -5.01
C THR A 234 -22.95 3.68 -5.25
N GLU A 235 -23.47 4.51 -6.15
CA GLU A 235 -24.88 4.47 -6.59
C GLU A 235 -25.21 3.15 -7.29
N LYS A 236 -24.29 2.65 -8.11
CA LYS A 236 -24.43 1.37 -8.82
C LYS A 236 -24.26 0.17 -7.88
N TYR A 237 -23.39 0.30 -6.87
CA TYR A 237 -22.95 -0.77 -5.99
C TYR A 237 -22.85 -0.29 -4.52
N PRO A 238 -23.97 -0.26 -3.77
CA PRO A 238 -24.03 0.42 -2.47
C PRO A 238 -23.47 -0.38 -1.28
N THR A 239 -23.08 -1.65 -1.48
CA THR A 239 -22.68 -2.53 -0.37
C THR A 239 -21.24 -2.29 0.05
N LEU A 240 -21.05 -1.56 1.16
CA LEU A 240 -19.73 -1.18 1.70
C LEU A 240 -19.43 -1.76 3.09
N CYS A 241 -20.40 -2.39 3.76
CA CYS A 241 -20.22 -2.94 5.11
C CYS A 241 -19.75 -4.39 5.05
N LYS A 242 -18.83 -4.78 5.94
CA LYS A 242 -18.31 -6.16 6.07
C LYS A 242 -18.51 -6.69 7.49
N GLY A 243 -18.87 -7.98 7.61
CA GLY A 243 -19.19 -8.60 8.89
C GLY A 243 -17.96 -8.89 9.76
N THR A 244 -18.21 -9.36 10.99
CA THR A 244 -17.18 -9.74 11.98
C THR A 244 -16.15 -10.77 11.50
N PRO A 245 -16.42 -11.67 10.52
CA PRO A 245 -15.37 -12.56 10.01
C PRO A 245 -14.15 -11.82 9.44
N TYR A 246 -14.34 -10.59 8.91
CA TYR A 246 -13.23 -9.76 8.43
C TYR A 246 -12.26 -9.36 9.54
N LEU A 247 -12.66 -9.44 10.81
CA LEU A 247 -11.78 -9.17 11.95
C LEU A 247 -11.12 -10.45 12.47
N THR A 248 -11.77 -11.61 12.39
CA THR A 248 -11.38 -12.80 13.18
C THR A 248 -10.83 -13.96 12.36
N HIS A 249 -11.02 -13.98 11.04
CA HIS A 249 -10.65 -15.12 10.20
C HIS A 249 -9.28 -14.98 9.51
N TYR A 250 -8.58 -13.87 9.72
CA TYR A 250 -7.45 -13.46 8.90
C TYR A 250 -6.14 -13.49 9.66
N SER A 251 -5.13 -14.12 9.06
CA SER A 251 -3.73 -13.92 9.46
C SER A 251 -3.20 -12.65 8.78
N GLN A 252 -2.22 -12.01 9.41
CA GLN A 252 -1.70 -10.71 9.02
C GLN A 252 -0.27 -10.84 8.48
N MET A 253 0.05 -10.07 7.45
CA MET A 253 1.42 -9.67 7.14
C MET A 253 1.52 -8.16 7.35
N ARG A 254 2.43 -7.76 8.24
CA ARG A 254 2.79 -6.36 8.47
C ARG A 254 4.13 -6.07 7.85
N TRP A 255 4.21 -5.02 7.05
CA TRP A 255 5.43 -4.61 6.36
C TRP A 255 6.55 -4.32 7.37
N ASN A 256 7.78 -4.67 7.00
CA ASN A 256 8.95 -4.19 7.71
C ASN A 256 9.20 -2.74 7.27
N VAL A 257 8.98 -1.80 8.18
CA VAL A 257 9.12 -0.35 7.91
C VAL A 257 10.35 0.29 8.55
N ASN A 258 11.03 -0.43 9.44
CA ASN A 258 12.09 0.09 10.29
C ASN A 258 13.41 -0.67 10.10
N GLY A 259 14.52 0.05 10.28
CA GLY A 259 15.88 -0.49 10.29
C GLY A 259 16.41 -0.87 8.91
N GLU A 260 17.58 -1.52 8.88
CA GLU A 260 18.29 -1.88 7.65
C GLU A 260 17.50 -2.86 6.74
N ASN A 261 16.53 -3.57 7.31
CA ASN A 261 15.66 -4.51 6.60
C ASN A 261 14.30 -3.89 6.21
N ALA A 262 14.17 -2.57 6.26
CA ALA A 262 12.98 -1.86 5.82
C ALA A 262 12.70 -2.17 4.34
N VAL A 263 11.51 -2.71 4.09
CA VAL A 263 11.00 -3.04 2.76
C VAL A 263 10.17 -1.89 2.22
N LEU A 264 9.39 -1.28 3.12
CA LEU A 264 8.81 0.04 2.92
C LEU A 264 9.44 1.01 3.92
N THR A 265 9.42 2.31 3.65
CA THR A 265 9.71 3.35 4.65
C THR A 265 8.42 4.00 5.14
N ASP A 266 8.47 4.68 6.27
CA ASP A 266 7.32 5.41 6.81
C ASP A 266 7.68 6.84 7.27
N PRO A 267 8.11 7.72 6.34
CA PRO A 267 8.49 9.10 6.68
C PRO A 267 7.27 9.95 7.08
N ASP A 268 6.08 9.59 6.61
CA ASP A 268 4.82 10.30 6.88
C ASP A 268 4.13 9.82 8.18
N GLY A 269 4.68 8.82 8.88
CA GLY A 269 4.12 8.30 10.14
C GLY A 269 2.79 7.55 9.98
N TYR A 270 2.52 6.98 8.81
CA TYR A 270 1.28 6.24 8.52
C TYR A 270 1.05 5.09 9.49
N MET A 271 2.11 4.44 9.99
CA MET A 271 1.96 3.30 10.90
C MET A 271 1.32 3.67 12.24
N ASP A 272 1.23 4.95 12.58
CA ASP A 272 0.62 5.45 13.81
C ASP A 272 -0.68 6.23 13.59
N MET A 273 -1.07 6.46 12.34
CA MET A 273 -2.33 7.14 11.99
C MET A 273 -3.57 6.27 12.23
N SER A 274 -4.66 6.93 12.60
CA SER A 274 -6.02 6.39 12.60
C SER A 274 -6.55 6.18 11.18
N ALA A 275 -7.65 5.43 11.05
CA ALA A 275 -8.31 5.26 9.76
C ALA A 275 -8.81 6.57 9.12
N GLU A 276 -9.18 7.57 9.93
CA GLU A 276 -9.65 8.86 9.43
C GLU A 276 -8.50 9.70 8.89
N GLU A 277 -7.39 9.82 9.63
CA GLU A 277 -6.19 10.55 9.21
C GLU A 277 -5.61 9.98 7.90
N VAL A 278 -5.53 8.64 7.78
CA VAL A 278 -5.06 8.00 6.54
C VAL A 278 -6.00 8.32 5.37
N LEU A 279 -7.32 8.29 5.58
CA LEU A 279 -8.26 8.60 4.51
C LEU A 279 -8.23 10.07 4.11
N GLU A 280 -8.03 10.98 5.05
CA GLU A 280 -7.85 12.40 4.78
C GLU A 280 -6.62 12.63 3.90
N ASP A 281 -5.44 12.19 4.32
CA ASP A 281 -4.20 12.38 3.54
C ASP A 281 -4.18 11.66 2.18
N LEU A 282 -4.94 10.57 2.02
CA LEU A 282 -5.06 9.87 0.73
C LEU A 282 -5.96 10.58 -0.29
N PHE A 283 -6.87 11.45 0.14
CA PHE A 283 -7.96 11.97 -0.70
C PHE A 283 -8.17 13.49 -0.66
N GLU A 284 -7.60 14.19 0.32
CA GLU A 284 -7.69 15.64 0.51
C GLU A 284 -6.31 16.29 0.32
#